data_AF-A0A060X0Q5-F1
#
_entry.id   AF-A0A060X0Q5-F1
#
_cell.length_a   1.000
_cell.length_b   1.000
_cell.length_c   1.000
_cell.angle_alpha   90.00
_cell.angle_beta   90.00
_cell.angle_gamma   90.00
#
_symmetry.space_group_name_H-M   'P 1'
#
loop_
_entity.id
_entity.type
_entity.pdbx_description
1 polymer ?
#
loop_
_entity_poly.entity_id
_entity_poly.type
_entity_poly.pdbx_seq_one_letter_code
_entity_poly.pdbx_strand_id
1 'polypeptide(L)' 'MMKRRVKTYQSLTVTVLRAKNNQSHDYWSESDCYVIVRLPTASARSHRTKTVPNSKTPEWNESFHFRVHRHVKVRPLTQ' A
#
# COMPACT_ATOMS: atom_id res chain seq x y z
N MET A 1 38.97 12.34 -9.25
CA MET A 1 38.33 11.32 -8.40
C MET A 1 36.82 11.51 -8.42
N MET A 2 36.05 10.57 -8.99
CA MET A 2 34.59 10.60 -8.98
C MET A 2 34.08 10.04 -7.64
N LYS A 3 33.47 10.87 -6.80
CA LYS A 3 32.81 10.43 -5.57
C LYS A 3 31.57 9.59 -5.93
N ARG A 4 31.66 8.27 -5.86
CA ARG A 4 30.49 7.38 -5.96
C ARG A 4 29.59 7.61 -4.74
N ARG A 5 28.40 8.20 -4.95
CA ARG A 5 27.37 8.28 -3.91
C ARG A 5 26.78 6.89 -3.70
N VAL A 6 27.12 6.25 -2.58
CA VAL A 6 26.44 5.03 -2.14
C VAL A 6 25.00 5.40 -1.80
N LYS A 7 24.04 5.00 -2.64
CA LYS A 7 22.62 5.20 -2.33
C LYS A 7 22.22 4.19 -1.27
N THR A 8 22.07 4.63 -0.03
CA THR A 8 21.55 3.77 1.05
C THR A 8 20.04 3.61 0.89
N TYR A 9 19.60 2.37 0.68
CA TYR A 9 18.19 1.98 0.66
C TYR A 9 17.80 1.38 2.01
N GLN A 10 16.55 1.56 2.40
CA GLN A 10 15.94 0.91 3.57
C GLN A 10 14.75 0.07 3.11
N SER A 11 14.61 -1.12 3.67
CA SER A 11 13.48 -2.01 3.40
C SER A 11 12.30 -1.58 4.26
N LEU A 12 11.14 -1.41 3.63
CA LEU A 12 9.85 -1.18 4.28
C LEU A 12 8.92 -2.32 3.91
N THR A 13 8.42 -3.04 4.91
CA THR A 13 7.40 -4.08 4.75
C THR A 13 6.08 -3.54 5.25
N VAL A 14 5.04 -3.59 4.41
CA VAL A 14 3.68 -3.16 4.74
C VAL A 14 2.79 -4.38 4.68
N THR A 15 2.22 -4.78 5.81
CA THR A 15 1.30 -5.92 5.90
C THR A 15 -0.12 -5.43 6.06
N VAL A 16 -0.98 -5.79 5.11
CA VAL A 16 -2.43 -5.54 5.16
C VAL A 16 -3.08 -6.76 5.80
N LEU A 17 -3.49 -6.61 7.06
CA LEU A 17 -4.08 -7.71 7.84
C LEU A 17 -5.56 -7.87 7.52
N ARG A 18 -6.39 -6.92 7.98
CA ARG A 18 -7.84 -6.96 7.85
C ARG A 18 -8.45 -5.57 7.90
N ALA A 19 -9.71 -5.45 7.48
CA ALA A 19 -10.53 -4.25 7.67
C ALA A 19 -11.89 -4.63 8.26
N LYS A 20 -12.63 -3.61 8.73
CA LYS A 20 -14.03 -3.74 9.11
C LYS A 20 -14.82 -2.65 8.40
N ASN A 21 -15.69 -3.04 7.49
CA ASN A 21 -16.65 -2.17 6.85
C ASN A 21 -18.00 -2.27 7.58
N ASN A 22 -18.47 -1.15 8.14
CA ASN A 22 -19.74 -1.09 8.87
C ASN A 22 -20.90 -0.62 7.98
N GLN A 23 -20.63 -0.31 6.71
CA GLN A 23 -21.60 0.16 5.73
C GLN A 23 -21.72 -0.88 4.62
N SER A 24 -22.81 -1.65 4.61
CA SER A 24 -23.26 -2.31 3.38
C SER A 24 -24.32 -1.42 2.75
N HIS A 25 -24.08 -1.02 1.50
CA HIS A 25 -25.04 -0.22 0.74
C HIS A 25 -26.12 -1.10 0.09
N ASP A 26 -25.92 -2.41 0.11
CA ASP A 26 -26.83 -3.40 -0.45
C ASP A 26 -27.57 -4.13 0.68
N TYR A 27 -28.87 -4.31 0.49
CA TYR A 27 -29.77 -5.01 1.42
C TYR A 27 -29.58 -6.55 1.37
N TRP A 28 -28.97 -7.06 0.28
CA TRP A 28 -28.93 -8.49 -0.06
C TRP A 28 -27.52 -9.06 -0.23
N SER A 29 -26.48 -8.21 -0.20
CA SER A 29 -25.08 -8.63 -0.31
C SER A 29 -24.15 -7.69 0.47
N GLU A 30 -23.02 -8.23 0.91
CA GLU A 30 -21.89 -7.46 1.42
C GLU A 30 -20.97 -7.04 0.26
N SER A 31 -20.11 -6.05 0.52
CA SER A 31 -19.21 -5.52 -0.49
C SER A 31 -18.01 -6.43 -0.78
N ASP A 32 -17.60 -6.47 -2.05
CA ASP A 32 -16.35 -7.08 -2.48
C ASP A 32 -15.17 -6.14 -2.18
N CYS A 33 -14.34 -6.51 -1.20
CA CYS A 33 -13.35 -5.61 -0.64
C CYS A 33 -11.93 -5.91 -1.13
N TYR A 34 -11.17 -4.87 -1.46
CA TYR A 34 -9.73 -4.94 -1.74
C TYR A 34 -9.03 -3.66 -1.28
N VAL A 35 -7.71 -3.72 -1.06
CA VAL A 35 -6.89 -2.57 -0.66
C VAL A 35 -5.85 -2.27 -1.73
N ILE A 36 -5.63 -0.99 -2.02
CA ILE A 36 -4.51 -0.52 -2.86
C ILE A 36 -3.49 0.19 -1.97
N VAL A 37 -2.27 -0.33 -1.94
CA VAL A 37 -1.11 0.28 -1.29
C VAL A 37 -0.30 1.04 -2.32
N ARG A 38 -0.08 2.34 -2.09
CA ARG A 38 0.71 3.23 -2.96
C ARG A 38 1.84 3.84 -2.16
N LEU A 39 3.06 3.81 -2.71
CA LEU A 39 4.20 4.46 -2.11
C LEU A 39 4.93 5.32 -3.16
N PRO A 40 4.39 6.51 -3.52
CA PRO A 40 4.89 7.34 -4.62
C PRO A 40 6.36 7.74 -4.48
N THR A 41 6.83 7.81 -3.24
CA THR A 41 8.21 8.18 -2.87
C THR A 41 9.24 7.06 -3.09
N ALA A 42 8.79 5.81 -3.25
CA ALA A 42 9.66 4.65 -3.42
C ALA A 42 9.36 3.86 -4.71
N SER A 43 8.12 3.91 -5.21
CA SER A 43 7.67 3.17 -6.38
C SER A 43 6.52 3.92 -7.07
N ALA A 44 6.60 4.02 -8.40
CA ALA A 44 5.47 4.49 -9.22
C ALA A 44 4.33 3.46 -9.28
N ARG A 45 4.60 2.20 -8.91
CA ARG A 45 3.64 1.10 -8.98
C ARG A 45 2.77 1.05 -7.71
N SER A 46 1.48 0.91 -7.92
CA SER A 46 0.50 0.53 -6.91
C SER A 46 0.47 -0.98 -6.72
N HIS A 47 0.32 -1.42 -5.48
CA HIS A 47 0.11 -2.83 -5.13
C HIS A 47 -1.34 -3.01 -4.69
N ARG A 48 -1.99 -4.08 -5.15
CA ARG A 48 -3.39 -4.38 -4.83
C ARG A 48 -3.44 -5.74 -4.13
N THR A 49 -4.22 -5.85 -3.06
CA THR A 49 -4.52 -7.14 -2.43
C THR A 49 -5.50 -7.95 -3.27
N LYS A 50 -5.68 -9.23 -2.94
CA LYS A 50 -6.78 -10.02 -3.48
C LYS A 50 -8.13 -9.39 -3.10
N THR A 51 -9.11 -9.55 -3.98
CA THR A 51 -10.49 -9.21 -3.65
C THR A 51 -11.06 -10.29 -2.73
N VAL A 52 -11.59 -9.88 -1.58
CA VAL A 52 -12.38 -10.75 -0.70
C VAL A 52 -13.85 -10.48 -1.01
N PRO A 53 -14.58 -11.43 -1.59
CA PRO A 53 -15.96 -11.21 -1.97
C PRO A 53 -16.88 -11.21 -0.75
N ASN A 54 -17.96 -10.44 -0.81
CA ASN A 54 -19.08 -10.51 0.13
C ASN A 54 -18.66 -10.55 1.62
N SER A 55 -17.82 -9.61 2.07
CA SER A 55 -17.33 -9.60 3.46
C SER A 55 -17.28 -8.20 4.08
N LYS A 56 -17.91 -8.04 5.25
CA LYS A 56 -17.79 -6.86 6.13
C LYS A 56 -16.47 -6.84 6.91
N THR A 57 -15.84 -7.99 7.09
CA THR A 57 -14.57 -8.10 7.83
C THR A 57 -13.55 -8.83 6.97
N PRO A 58 -13.14 -8.23 5.82
CA PRO A 58 -12.18 -8.87 4.93
C PRO A 58 -10.83 -9.01 5.62
N GLU A 59 -10.24 -10.20 5.52
CA GLU A 59 -8.89 -10.50 5.97
C GLU A 59 -8.03 -10.86 4.75
N TRP A 60 -6.90 -10.17 4.61
CA TRP A 60 -5.96 -10.39 3.50
C TRP A 60 -4.69 -11.09 3.98
N ASN A 61 -4.12 -10.65 5.10
CA ASN A 61 -2.82 -11.10 5.59
C ASN A 61 -1.72 -11.03 4.51
N GLU A 62 -1.76 -9.99 3.66
CA GLU A 62 -0.86 -9.83 2.52
C GLU A 62 0.25 -8.82 2.84
N SER A 63 1.49 -9.15 2.50
CA SER A 63 2.66 -8.30 2.75
C SER A 63 3.29 -7.76 1.47
N PHE A 64 3.52 -6.44 1.44
CA PHE A 64 4.14 -5.71 0.35
C PHE A 64 5.51 -5.20 0.78
N HIS A 65 6.51 -5.40 -0.09
CA HIS A 65 7.90 -5.05 0.21
C HIS A 65 8.35 -3.88 -0.67
N PHE A 66 8.82 -2.82 -0.05
CA PHE A 66 9.30 -1.61 -0.71
C PHE A 66 10.76 -1.36 -0.37
N ARG A 67 11.53 -0.90 -1.37
CA ARG A 67 12.88 -0.37 -1.18
C ARG A 67 12.80 1.15 -1.21
N VAL A 68 12.94 1.79 -0.07
CA VAL A 68 12.81 3.24 0.10
C VAL A 68 14.19 3.88 0.21
N HIS A 69 14.39 5.03 -0.43
CA HIS A 69 15.61 5.82 -0.24
C HIS A 69 15.56 6.58 1.08
N ARG A 70 16.65 6.59 1.86
CA ARG A 70 16.72 7.38 3.11
C ARG A 70 16.61 8.90 2.89
N HIS A 71 16.93 9.39 1.69
CA HIS A 71 16.87 10.81 1.32
C HIS A 71 15.75 11.11 0.31
N VAL A 72 14.54 10.61 0.56
CA VAL A 72 13.38 11.09 -0.18
C VAL A 72 13.14 12.54 0.24
N LYS A 73 13.49 13.49 -0.63
CA LYS A 73 12.89 14.82 -0.59
C LYS A 73 11.43 14.63 -0.95
N VAL A 74 10.54 14.80 0.05
CA VAL A 74 9.12 14.99 -0.22
C VAL A 74 9.03 16.21 -1.13
N ARG A 75 8.76 16.01 -2.42
CA ARG A 75 8.37 17.13 -3.26
C ARG A 75 6.99 17.53 -2.74
N PRO A 76 6.80 18.75 -2.20
CA PRO A 76 5.46 19.23 -1.96
C PRO A 76 4.71 19.12 -3.29
N LEU A 77 3.50 18.58 -3.27
CA LEU A 77 2.58 18.79 -4.37
C LEU A 77 2.26 20.28 -4.35
N THR A 78 3.08 21.10 -5.01
CA THR A 78 2.76 22.50 -5.24
C THR A 78 1.58 22.56 -6.21
N GLN A 79 0.55 23.24 -5.73
CA GLN A 79 -0.68 23.61 -6.41
C GLN A 79 -0.41 24.48 -7.64
#